data_AF-A0A3E0PGI0-F1
#
_entry.id   AF-A0A3E0PGI0-F1
#
_cell.length_a   1.000
_cell.length_b   1.000
_cell.length_c   1.000
_cell.angle_alpha   90.00
_cell.angle_beta   90.00
_cell.angle_gamma   90.00
#
_symmetry.space_group_name_H-M   'P 1'
#
loop_
_entity.id
_entity.type
_entity.pdbx_description
1 polymer ?
#
loop_
_entity_poly.entity_id
_entity_poly.type
_entity_poly.pdbx_seq_one_letter_code
_entity_poly.pdbx_strand_id
1 'polypeptide(L)'
;MRSWLSIAAVVALMAACSGDGATEGSVDSDTGAETPEAAVEQLFSLLQEGEFVDAASLAIPEQAALASLAEGAPTEEVAAALRDGDAVVAANFWSGFAQSVDDMLAQGVDVMGSTPATAEGVEFSIVEIGTGGGDLRQMTTREVDGYRIDIFATFGPALAARLYPQVEALLSDPTGDASIILTGLREQVASLYIASETPELAPNLVQDILQLIELITRVS
;
A
#
# COMPACT_ATOMS: atom_id res chain seq x y z
N MET A 1 41.89 18.34 -24.40
CA MET A 1 41.99 16.95 -23.91
C MET A 1 40.74 16.74 -23.04
N ARG A 2 39.71 15.92 -23.37
CA ARG A 2 39.72 14.46 -23.66
C ARG A 2 40.59 13.76 -22.59
N SER A 3 40.13 12.92 -21.66
CA SER A 3 38.95 12.03 -21.58
C SER A 3 38.75 11.61 -20.09
N TRP A 4 37.69 10.94 -19.59
CA TRP A 4 36.47 10.35 -20.21
C TRP A 4 35.31 10.18 -19.19
N LEU A 5 34.29 9.39 -19.57
CA LEU A 5 33.16 8.86 -18.80
C LEU A 5 33.52 7.98 -17.60
N SER A 6 32.61 7.92 -16.62
CA SER A 6 32.38 6.72 -15.79
C SER A 6 30.91 6.32 -15.88
N ILE A 7 30.65 5.16 -16.49
CA ILE A 7 29.34 4.56 -16.74
C ILE A 7 29.04 3.50 -15.68
N ALA A 8 27.76 3.40 -15.29
CA ALA A 8 27.05 2.26 -14.68
C ALA A 8 27.69 1.49 -13.50
N ALA A 9 26.90 1.39 -12.43
CA ALA A 9 26.68 0.12 -11.75
C ALA A 9 25.17 -0.18 -11.83
N VAL A 10 24.80 -1.12 -12.69
CA VAL A 10 23.43 -1.60 -12.95
C VAL A 10 23.39 -3.08 -12.61
N VAL A 11 22.27 -3.54 -12.05
CA VAL A 11 21.94 -4.95 -11.70
C VAL A 11 22.75 -5.57 -10.56
N ALA A 12 22.03 -5.80 -9.45
CA ALA A 12 22.31 -6.87 -8.49
C ALA A 12 20.99 -7.47 -7.93
N LEU A 13 19.91 -7.51 -8.72
CA LEU A 13 18.79 -8.43 -8.48
C LEU A 13 18.97 -9.63 -9.41
N MET A 14 19.49 -10.74 -8.85
CA MET A 14 19.27 -12.15 -9.25
C MET A 14 20.18 -13.04 -8.40
N ALA A 15 19.68 -13.48 -7.24
CA ALA A 15 20.24 -14.60 -6.49
C ALA A 15 19.08 -15.48 -6.04
N ALA A 16 18.76 -16.50 -6.85
CA ALA A 16 17.68 -17.43 -6.59
C ALA A 16 18.10 -18.56 -5.64
N CYS A 17 17.12 -19.01 -4.84
CA CYS A 17 16.92 -20.37 -4.34
C CYS A 17 18.14 -21.20 -3.89
N SER A 18 18.26 -21.41 -2.58
CA SER A 18 18.43 -22.78 -2.02
C SER A 18 18.04 -22.82 -0.53
N GLY A 19 16.76 -23.09 -0.27
CA GLY A 19 16.22 -23.36 1.07
C GLY A 19 15.31 -24.58 0.96
N ASP A 20 15.73 -25.70 1.52
CA ASP A 20 15.04 -26.99 1.45
C ASP A 20 14.17 -27.19 2.70
N GLY A 21 12.89 -27.50 2.52
CA GLY A 21 11.97 -27.89 3.59
C GLY A 21 11.24 -26.76 4.33
N ALA A 22 10.10 -26.33 3.78
CA ALA A 22 8.99 -25.77 4.55
C ALA A 22 7.72 -26.59 4.26
N THR A 23 6.88 -26.78 5.27
CA THR A 23 5.73 -27.69 5.23
C THR A 23 4.62 -27.12 4.35
N GLU A 24 4.02 -27.93 3.46
CA GLU A 24 2.80 -27.56 2.71
C GLU A 24 1.57 -27.48 3.66
N GLY A 25 1.54 -26.43 4.47
CA GLY A 25 0.30 -25.90 5.05
C GLY A 25 -0.33 -24.99 4.02
N SER A 26 -1.19 -25.54 3.16
CA SER A 26 -2.05 -24.74 2.27
C SER A 26 -3.08 -24.00 3.13
N VAL A 27 -2.69 -22.85 3.67
CA VAL A 27 -3.65 -21.83 4.11
C VAL A 27 -4.35 -21.35 2.84
N ASP A 28 -5.68 -21.36 2.83
CA ASP A 28 -6.45 -20.62 1.81
C ASP A 28 -6.22 -19.12 2.09
N SER A 29 -5.10 -18.59 1.56
CA SER A 29 -4.67 -17.20 1.80
C SER A 29 -5.51 -16.18 1.02
N ASP A 30 -6.42 -16.64 0.16
CA ASP A 30 -7.25 -15.81 -0.72
C ASP A 30 -8.35 -15.00 0.02
N THR A 31 -8.61 -15.24 1.31
CA THR A 31 -9.61 -14.49 2.11
C THR A 31 -8.97 -13.59 3.17
N GLY A 32 -9.52 -12.39 3.37
CA GLY A 32 -9.12 -11.49 4.47
C GLY A 32 -9.44 -12.04 5.87
N ALA A 33 -9.04 -11.31 6.92
CA ALA A 33 -9.21 -11.75 8.31
C ALA A 33 -10.66 -11.61 8.82
N GLU A 34 -11.01 -12.31 9.90
CA GLU A 34 -12.37 -12.26 10.47
C GLU A 34 -12.74 -10.92 11.13
N THR A 35 -11.76 -10.11 11.56
CA THR A 35 -11.97 -8.81 12.21
C THR A 35 -10.93 -7.77 11.78
N PRO A 36 -11.22 -6.45 11.92
CA PRO A 36 -10.24 -5.38 11.68
C PRO A 36 -8.93 -5.57 12.43
N GLU A 37 -9.03 -5.89 13.72
CA GLU A 37 -7.89 -6.08 14.61
C GLU A 37 -7.05 -7.29 14.18
N ALA A 38 -7.70 -8.42 13.85
CA ALA A 38 -7.01 -9.63 13.41
C ALA A 38 -6.24 -9.42 12.09
N ALA A 39 -6.75 -8.60 11.17
CA ALA A 39 -6.02 -8.26 9.94
C ALA A 39 -4.69 -7.54 10.24
N VAL A 40 -4.69 -6.65 11.24
CA VAL A 40 -3.51 -5.88 11.65
C VAL A 40 -2.55 -6.72 12.49
N GLU A 41 -3.05 -7.52 13.43
CA GLU A 41 -2.25 -8.49 14.20
C GLU A 41 -1.55 -9.49 13.27
N GLN A 42 -2.30 -10.09 12.35
CA GLN A 42 -1.77 -11.06 11.39
C GLN A 42 -0.74 -10.42 10.46
N LEU A 43 -0.97 -9.20 9.97
CA LEU A 43 0.03 -8.46 9.19
C LEU A 43 1.34 -8.36 9.98
N PHE A 44 1.32 -7.84 11.21
CA PHE A 44 2.55 -7.63 11.96
C PHE A 44 3.27 -8.94 12.32
N SER A 45 2.56 -10.05 12.56
CA SER A 45 3.17 -11.38 12.71
C SER A 45 3.90 -11.80 11.43
N LEU A 46 3.23 -11.74 10.27
CA LEU A 46 3.80 -12.13 8.98
C LEU A 46 5.00 -11.25 8.58
N LEU A 47 4.94 -9.94 8.84
CA LEU A 47 6.07 -9.03 8.62
C LEU A 47 7.27 -9.33 9.54
N GLN A 48 7.02 -9.74 10.79
CA GLN A 48 8.07 -10.13 11.74
C GLN A 48 8.70 -11.49 11.37
N GLU A 49 7.92 -12.40 10.80
CA GLU A 49 8.36 -13.73 10.34
C GLU A 49 9.03 -13.68 8.94
N GLY A 50 8.81 -12.60 8.19
CA GLY A 50 9.35 -12.39 6.84
C GLY A 50 8.46 -12.97 5.71
N GLU A 51 7.25 -13.39 6.05
CA GLU A 51 6.30 -14.06 5.14
C GLU A 51 5.51 -13.02 4.31
N PHE A 52 6.24 -12.26 3.49
CA PHE A 52 5.69 -11.14 2.72
C PHE A 52 4.67 -11.57 1.64
N VAL A 53 4.72 -12.83 1.18
CA VAL A 53 3.75 -13.37 0.22
C VAL A 53 2.38 -13.58 0.87
N ASP A 54 2.35 -14.05 2.12
CA ASP A 54 1.10 -14.17 2.87
C ASP A 54 0.62 -12.80 3.36
N ALA A 55 1.54 -11.89 3.75
CA ALA A 55 1.19 -10.51 4.06
C ALA A 55 0.53 -9.79 2.87
N ALA A 56 0.90 -10.14 1.62
CA ALA A 56 0.29 -9.60 0.42
C ALA A 56 -1.22 -9.85 0.36
N SER A 57 -1.70 -10.98 0.85
CA SER A 57 -3.13 -11.29 0.83
C SER A 57 -3.94 -10.56 1.90
N LEU A 58 -3.28 -9.89 2.85
CA LEU A 58 -3.95 -8.96 3.77
C LEU A 58 -4.13 -7.55 3.18
N ALA A 59 -3.51 -7.22 2.04
CA ALA A 59 -3.83 -6.00 1.32
C ALA A 59 -5.16 -6.13 0.56
N ILE A 60 -5.82 -5.01 0.32
CA ILE A 60 -6.87 -4.94 -0.70
C ILE A 60 -6.21 -5.12 -2.08
N PRO A 61 -6.74 -6.01 -2.95
CA PRO A 61 -6.19 -6.23 -4.29
C PRO A 61 -6.01 -4.93 -5.07
N GLU A 62 -5.06 -4.93 -6.01
CA GLU A 62 -4.72 -3.80 -6.90
C GLU A 62 -4.10 -2.58 -6.20
N GLN A 63 -4.36 -2.33 -4.91
CA GLN A 63 -3.86 -1.14 -4.23
C GLN A 63 -2.33 -1.09 -4.13
N ALA A 64 -1.63 -2.23 -4.09
CA ALA A 64 -0.16 -2.22 -4.07
C ALA A 64 0.40 -1.89 -5.46
N ALA A 65 -0.21 -2.39 -6.54
CA ALA A 65 0.09 -1.94 -7.90
C ALA A 65 -0.10 -0.41 -8.04
N LEU A 66 -1.26 0.12 -7.63
CA LEU A 66 -1.53 1.56 -7.69
C LEU A 66 -0.56 2.38 -6.83
N ALA A 67 -0.21 1.91 -5.63
CA ALA A 67 0.78 2.56 -4.77
C ALA A 67 2.20 2.54 -5.36
N SER A 68 2.58 1.51 -6.12
CA SER A 68 3.89 1.45 -6.77
C SER A 68 4.14 2.57 -7.80
N LEU A 69 3.08 3.16 -8.37
CA LEU A 69 3.17 4.37 -9.18
C LEU A 69 3.78 5.54 -8.39
N ALA A 70 3.46 5.67 -7.10
CA ALA A 70 4.01 6.69 -6.21
C ALA A 70 5.54 6.57 -6.05
N GLU A 71 6.05 5.33 -6.08
CA GLU A 71 7.47 5.01 -6.03
C GLU A 71 8.15 5.08 -7.41
N GLY A 72 7.42 5.49 -8.46
CA GLY A 72 7.94 5.70 -9.81
C GLY A 72 7.97 4.45 -10.69
N ALA A 73 7.16 3.43 -10.39
CA ALA A 73 6.99 2.27 -11.27
C ALA A 73 6.50 2.69 -12.68
N PRO A 74 6.98 2.06 -13.77
CA PRO A 74 6.51 2.35 -15.12
C PRO A 74 5.01 2.10 -15.29
N THR A 75 4.32 2.98 -16.02
CA THR A 75 2.89 2.87 -16.37
C THR A 75 2.52 1.49 -16.92
N GLU A 76 3.37 0.91 -17.78
CA GLU A 76 3.15 -0.41 -18.38
C GLU A 76 3.25 -1.57 -17.36
N GLU A 77 4.11 -1.45 -16.35
CA GLU A 77 4.25 -2.45 -15.28
C GLU A 77 3.09 -2.37 -14.29
N VAL A 78 2.67 -1.16 -13.91
CA VAL A 78 1.49 -0.94 -13.05
C VAL A 78 0.24 -1.47 -13.72
N ALA A 79 0.00 -1.12 -14.99
CA ALA A 79 -1.18 -1.59 -15.72
C ALA A 79 -1.15 -3.10 -16.03
N ALA A 80 0.04 -3.72 -16.10
CA ALA A 80 0.16 -5.18 -16.15
C ALA A 80 -0.24 -5.82 -14.81
N ALA A 81 0.26 -5.32 -13.68
CA ALA A 81 -0.11 -5.82 -12.36
C ALA A 81 -1.62 -5.68 -12.06
N LEU A 82 -2.26 -4.59 -12.53
CA LEU A 82 -3.72 -4.42 -12.45
C LEU A 82 -4.52 -5.41 -13.31
N ARG A 83 -3.93 -5.94 -14.39
CA ARG A 83 -4.59 -6.90 -15.29
C ARG A 83 -4.36 -8.36 -14.90
N ASP A 84 -3.16 -8.66 -14.44
CA ASP A 84 -2.66 -10.03 -14.26
C ASP A 84 -2.56 -10.43 -12.76
N GLY A 85 -2.79 -9.48 -11.84
CA GLY A 85 -2.73 -9.64 -10.38
C GLY A 85 -1.47 -9.02 -9.77
N ASP A 86 -1.60 -8.37 -8.60
CA ASP A 86 -0.54 -7.57 -7.98
C ASP A 86 0.17 -8.23 -6.79
N ALA A 87 -0.07 -9.52 -6.51
CA ALA A 87 0.48 -10.23 -5.34
C ALA A 87 2.02 -10.08 -5.17
N VAL A 88 2.79 -10.11 -6.26
CA VAL A 88 4.26 -9.88 -6.22
C VAL A 88 4.60 -8.43 -5.86
N VAL A 89 3.81 -7.46 -6.34
CA VAL A 89 3.98 -6.04 -6.02
C VAL A 89 3.59 -5.78 -4.56
N ALA A 90 2.51 -6.38 -4.07
CA ALA A 90 2.09 -6.34 -2.67
C ALA A 90 3.12 -6.97 -1.73
N ALA A 91 3.71 -8.12 -2.07
CA ALA A 91 4.79 -8.71 -1.28
C ALA A 91 6.03 -7.81 -1.23
N ASN A 92 6.40 -7.19 -2.36
CA ASN A 92 7.51 -6.22 -2.39
C ASN A 92 7.20 -4.94 -1.58
N PHE A 93 5.96 -4.44 -1.65
CA PHE A 93 5.48 -3.30 -0.86
C PHE A 93 5.61 -3.60 0.64
N TRP A 94 5.13 -4.76 1.09
CA TRP A 94 5.23 -5.18 2.48
C TRP A 94 6.66 -5.43 2.94
N SER A 95 7.51 -5.99 2.09
CA SER A 95 8.95 -6.14 2.39
C SER A 95 9.65 -4.78 2.56
N GLY A 96 9.31 -3.79 1.71
CA GLY A 96 9.80 -2.42 1.84
C GLY A 96 9.27 -1.70 3.09
N PHE A 97 7.98 -1.91 3.41
CA PHE A 97 7.38 -1.39 4.63
C PHE A 97 8.05 -1.96 5.88
N ALA A 98 8.22 -3.29 5.98
CA ALA A 98 8.87 -3.95 7.11
C ALA A 98 10.28 -3.38 7.38
N GLN A 99 11.09 -3.17 6.34
CA GLN A 99 12.41 -2.53 6.45
C GLN A 99 12.35 -1.10 7.01
N SER A 100 11.25 -0.38 6.78
CA SER A 100 11.05 0.98 7.33
C SER A 100 10.54 0.99 8.78
N VAL A 101 10.07 -0.16 9.30
CA VAL A 101 9.53 -0.31 10.66
C VAL A 101 10.21 -1.40 11.49
N ASP A 102 11.43 -1.80 11.14
CA ASP A 102 12.21 -2.86 11.83
C ASP A 102 12.31 -2.64 13.35
N ASP A 103 12.63 -1.41 13.79
CA ASP A 103 12.65 -1.03 15.21
C ASP A 103 11.28 -1.24 15.91
N MET A 104 10.17 -1.10 15.20
CA MET A 104 8.81 -1.30 15.70
C MET A 104 8.46 -2.78 15.77
N LEU A 105 8.80 -3.56 14.72
CA LEU A 105 8.65 -5.02 14.70
C LEU A 105 9.47 -5.69 15.81
N ALA A 106 10.67 -5.21 16.08
CA ALA A 106 11.55 -5.71 17.14
C ALA A 106 11.01 -5.43 18.57
N GLN A 107 10.20 -4.39 18.74
CA GLN A 107 9.55 -4.04 20.01
C GLN A 107 8.17 -4.69 20.19
N GLY A 108 7.57 -5.17 19.10
CA GLY A 108 6.18 -5.62 19.07
C GLY A 108 5.19 -4.46 18.89
N VAL A 109 3.98 -4.83 18.48
CA VAL A 109 2.84 -3.93 18.27
C VAL A 109 1.70 -4.39 19.15
N ASP A 110 1.05 -3.46 19.85
CA ASP A 110 -0.14 -3.71 20.68
C ASP A 110 -1.37 -3.21 19.92
N VAL A 111 -2.35 -4.08 19.63
CA VAL A 111 -3.54 -3.72 18.85
C VAL A 111 -4.67 -3.38 19.83
N MET A 112 -5.03 -2.10 19.86
CA MET A 112 -5.83 -1.52 20.95
C MET A 112 -7.34 -1.55 20.69
N GLY A 113 -7.74 -1.78 19.44
CA GLY A 113 -9.12 -1.88 18.97
C GLY A 113 -9.40 -1.00 17.74
N SER A 114 -10.60 -1.14 17.17
CA SER A 114 -11.05 -0.39 16.00
C SER A 114 -12.19 0.59 16.25
N THR A 115 -12.23 1.65 15.44
CA THR A 115 -13.34 2.61 15.35
C THR A 115 -13.91 2.62 13.94
N PRO A 116 -15.24 2.52 13.76
CA PRO A 116 -15.86 2.57 12.43
C PRO A 116 -15.81 3.99 11.85
N ALA A 117 -15.57 4.08 10.54
CA ALA A 117 -15.62 5.30 9.75
C ALA A 117 -16.35 5.06 8.41
N THR A 118 -16.76 6.14 7.73
CA THR A 118 -17.49 6.04 6.46
C THR A 118 -17.19 7.24 5.58
N ALA A 119 -16.75 6.99 4.35
CA ALA A 119 -16.53 8.01 3.32
C ALA A 119 -17.13 7.55 1.98
N GLU A 120 -17.80 8.44 1.25
CA GLU A 120 -18.46 8.15 -0.03
C GLU A 120 -19.37 6.89 -0.04
N GLY A 121 -19.94 6.54 1.12
CA GLY A 121 -20.80 5.35 1.29
C GLY A 121 -20.04 4.02 1.44
N VAL A 122 -18.72 4.06 1.54
CA VAL A 122 -17.85 2.91 1.85
C VAL A 122 -17.56 2.91 3.35
N GLU A 123 -17.69 1.75 3.99
CA GLU A 123 -17.40 1.54 5.42
C GLU A 123 -15.94 1.11 5.63
N PHE A 124 -15.34 1.60 6.71
CA PHE A 124 -13.95 1.38 7.09
C PHE A 124 -13.85 1.14 8.60
N SER A 125 -12.80 0.44 9.04
CA SER A 125 -12.46 0.27 10.45
C SER A 125 -11.03 0.73 10.69
N ILE A 126 -10.88 1.84 11.43
CA ILE A 126 -9.60 2.44 11.80
C ILE A 126 -9.11 1.73 13.07
N VAL A 127 -8.06 0.94 12.95
CA VAL A 127 -7.43 0.18 14.03
C VAL A 127 -6.31 1.02 14.65
N GLU A 128 -6.36 1.22 15.96
CA GLU A 128 -5.29 1.88 16.71
C GLU A 128 -4.22 0.87 17.13
N ILE A 129 -2.95 1.21 16.88
CA ILE A 129 -1.80 0.39 17.24
C ILE A 129 -0.85 1.18 18.17
N GLY A 130 -0.52 0.57 19.30
CA GLY A 130 0.52 1.02 20.21
C GLY A 130 1.88 0.47 19.79
N THR A 131 2.89 1.34 19.78
CA THR A 131 4.29 0.94 19.56
C THR A 131 5.06 0.92 20.90
N GLY A 132 6.13 0.15 21.01
CA GLY A 132 6.93 0.04 22.25
C GLY A 132 7.50 1.35 22.80
N GLY A 133 7.55 2.42 22.00
CA GLY A 133 7.93 3.77 22.43
C GLY A 133 6.81 4.58 23.11
N GLY A 134 5.56 4.09 23.08
CA GLY A 134 4.37 4.81 23.54
C GLY A 134 3.70 5.69 22.48
N ASP A 135 4.24 5.73 21.25
CA ASP A 135 3.58 6.39 20.12
C ASP A 135 2.42 5.52 19.62
N LEU A 136 1.26 6.15 19.43
CA LEU A 136 0.10 5.55 18.77
C LEU A 136 0.18 5.79 17.26
N ARG A 137 -0.22 4.79 16.47
CA ARG A 137 -0.43 4.90 15.03
C ARG A 137 -1.78 4.28 14.66
N GLN A 138 -2.20 4.48 13.42
CA GLN A 138 -3.45 3.94 12.91
C GLN A 138 -3.19 3.15 11.63
N MET A 139 -3.93 2.05 11.46
CA MET A 139 -4.06 1.33 10.20
C MET A 139 -5.54 1.22 9.85
N THR A 140 -5.90 1.50 8.61
CA THR A 140 -7.29 1.45 8.16
C THR A 140 -7.54 0.12 7.45
N THR A 141 -8.65 -0.52 7.82
CA THR A 141 -9.11 -1.76 7.18
C THR A 141 -10.48 -1.57 6.55
N ARG A 142 -10.82 -2.46 5.61
CA ARG A 142 -12.12 -2.50 4.92
C ARG A 142 -12.51 -3.96 4.68
N GLU A 143 -13.80 -4.25 4.76
CA GLU A 143 -14.32 -5.60 4.49
C GLU A 143 -14.45 -5.81 2.97
N VAL A 144 -13.56 -6.63 2.42
CA VAL A 144 -13.56 -7.10 1.02
C VAL A 144 -13.15 -8.57 1.08
N ASP A 145 -14.15 -9.48 1.01
CA ASP A 145 -14.01 -10.94 1.27
C ASP A 145 -13.38 -11.34 2.62
N GLY A 146 -13.37 -10.40 3.56
CA GLY A 146 -12.72 -10.45 4.86
C GLY A 146 -12.13 -9.06 5.15
N TYR A 147 -11.64 -8.82 6.37
CA TYR A 147 -10.97 -7.55 6.67
C TYR A 147 -9.57 -7.54 6.06
N ARG A 148 -9.32 -6.54 5.22
CA ARG A 148 -8.06 -6.28 4.53
C ARG A 148 -7.58 -4.86 4.84
N ILE A 149 -6.27 -4.66 4.85
CA ILE A 149 -5.61 -3.37 5.01
C ILE A 149 -5.84 -2.52 3.76
N ASP A 150 -6.44 -1.35 3.95
CA ASP A 150 -6.58 -0.35 2.90
C ASP A 150 -5.31 0.53 2.88
N ILE A 151 -4.43 0.26 1.91
CA ILE A 151 -3.16 0.95 1.69
C ILE A 151 -3.38 2.44 1.43
N PHE A 152 -4.43 2.81 0.70
CA PHE A 152 -4.71 4.21 0.39
C PHE A 152 -5.26 4.97 1.60
N ALA A 153 -6.09 4.35 2.43
CA ALA A 153 -6.58 4.95 3.66
C ALA A 153 -5.53 4.95 4.80
N THR A 154 -4.57 4.03 4.78
CA THR A 154 -3.50 3.94 5.79
C THR A 154 -2.29 4.82 5.45
N PHE A 155 -1.84 4.80 4.20
CA PHE A 155 -0.61 5.47 3.75
C PHE A 155 -0.87 6.68 2.83
N GLY A 156 -2.13 7.03 2.59
CA GLY A 156 -2.55 8.18 1.78
C GLY A 156 -1.75 9.47 2.00
N PRO A 157 -1.42 9.90 3.24
CA PRO A 157 -0.65 11.12 3.46
C PRO A 157 0.79 11.05 2.94
N ALA A 158 1.40 9.86 2.91
CA ALA A 158 2.74 9.65 2.35
C ALA A 158 2.71 9.45 0.83
N LEU A 159 1.64 8.86 0.32
CA LEU A 159 1.44 8.58 -1.12
C LEU A 159 1.02 9.84 -1.91
N ALA A 160 0.18 10.71 -1.33
CA ALA A 160 -0.52 11.75 -2.09
C ALA A 160 0.41 12.70 -2.87
N ALA A 161 1.40 13.28 -2.19
CA ALA A 161 2.37 14.19 -2.80
C ALA A 161 3.26 13.52 -3.87
N ARG A 162 3.43 12.19 -3.82
CA ARG A 162 4.17 11.40 -4.81
C ARG A 162 3.31 11.01 -6.01
N LEU A 163 2.04 10.65 -5.77
CA LEU A 163 1.08 10.29 -6.80
C LEU A 163 0.65 11.47 -7.66
N TYR A 164 0.48 12.67 -7.08
CA TYR A 164 0.00 13.86 -7.81
C TYR A 164 0.71 14.10 -9.16
N PRO A 165 2.06 14.23 -9.25
CA PRO A 165 2.73 14.44 -10.53
C PRO A 165 2.63 13.23 -11.49
N GLN A 166 2.46 12.02 -10.97
CA GLN A 166 2.29 10.82 -11.80
C GLN A 166 0.90 10.82 -12.44
N VAL A 167 -0.15 11.16 -11.67
CA VAL A 167 -1.51 11.32 -12.19
C VAL A 167 -1.57 12.47 -13.20
N GLU A 168 -0.90 13.61 -12.97
CA GLU A 168 -0.79 14.68 -13.98
C GLU A 168 -0.14 14.19 -15.28
N ALA A 169 0.87 13.33 -15.20
CA ALA A 169 1.51 12.73 -16.38
C ALA A 169 0.56 11.77 -17.13
N LEU A 170 -0.14 10.87 -16.42
CA LEU A 170 -1.14 9.96 -17.00
C LEU A 170 -2.29 10.71 -17.68
N LEU A 171 -2.71 11.85 -17.13
CA LEU A 171 -3.73 12.71 -17.72
C LEU A 171 -3.23 13.50 -18.94
N SER A 172 -1.93 13.76 -19.02
CA SER A 172 -1.30 14.49 -20.11
C SER A 172 -0.98 13.62 -21.33
N ASP A 173 -0.77 12.31 -21.14
CA ASP A 173 -0.51 11.33 -22.20
C ASP A 173 -1.48 10.12 -22.09
N PRO A 174 -2.75 10.28 -22.55
CA PRO A 174 -3.79 9.28 -22.35
C PRO A 174 -3.59 8.05 -23.24
N THR A 175 -2.99 7.01 -22.66
CA THR A 175 -2.86 5.67 -23.24
C THR A 175 -3.91 4.68 -22.69
N GLY A 176 -3.97 3.48 -23.26
CA GLY A 176 -4.82 2.40 -22.74
C GLY A 176 -4.45 2.01 -21.31
N ASP A 177 -3.15 1.84 -21.04
CA ASP A 177 -2.63 1.53 -19.70
C ASP A 177 -2.86 2.70 -18.72
N ALA A 178 -2.69 3.95 -19.14
CA ALA A 178 -3.04 5.12 -18.32
C ALA A 178 -4.53 5.11 -17.93
N SER A 179 -5.42 4.71 -18.85
CA SER A 179 -6.87 4.64 -18.61
C SER A 179 -7.24 3.56 -17.58
N ILE A 180 -6.52 2.44 -17.56
CA ILE A 180 -6.67 1.39 -16.54
C ILE A 180 -6.29 1.94 -15.16
N ILE A 181 -5.10 2.54 -15.03
CA ILE A 181 -4.59 3.07 -13.75
C ILE A 181 -5.49 4.20 -13.21
N LEU A 182 -5.92 5.13 -14.07
CA LEU A 182 -6.83 6.22 -13.67
C LEU A 182 -8.20 5.70 -13.21
N THR A 183 -8.64 4.55 -13.73
CA THR A 183 -9.87 3.89 -13.27
C THR A 183 -9.64 3.29 -11.88
N GLY A 184 -8.59 2.50 -11.68
CA GLY A 184 -8.25 1.93 -10.37
C GLY A 184 -8.02 3.00 -9.29
N LEU A 185 -7.35 4.12 -9.62
CA LEU A 185 -7.17 5.26 -8.72
C LEU A 185 -8.49 5.95 -8.34
N ARG A 186 -9.45 6.03 -9.26
CA ARG A 186 -10.79 6.58 -8.98
C ARG A 186 -11.54 5.75 -7.92
N GLU A 187 -11.34 4.44 -7.91
CA GLU A 187 -11.95 3.56 -6.92
C GLU A 187 -11.37 3.74 -5.50
N GLN A 188 -10.19 4.36 -5.37
CA GLN A 188 -9.56 4.66 -4.08
C GLN A 188 -9.93 6.04 -3.49
N VAL A 189 -10.84 6.79 -4.12
CA VAL A 189 -11.23 8.14 -3.65
C VAL A 189 -11.83 8.11 -2.24
N ALA A 190 -12.66 7.12 -1.91
CA ALA A 190 -13.21 6.95 -0.56
C ALA A 190 -12.09 6.73 0.49
N SER A 191 -11.12 5.89 0.16
CA SER A 191 -9.95 5.61 0.99
C SER A 191 -9.07 6.85 1.21
N LEU A 192 -8.87 7.65 0.16
CA LEU A 192 -8.16 8.93 0.26
C LEU A 192 -8.90 9.95 1.13
N TYR A 193 -10.25 9.98 1.12
CA TYR A 193 -10.99 10.82 2.05
C TYR A 193 -10.75 10.42 3.52
N ILE A 194 -10.79 9.12 3.85
CA ILE A 194 -10.44 8.63 5.20
C ILE A 194 -9.02 9.02 5.60
N ALA A 195 -8.05 8.89 4.69
CA ALA A 195 -6.67 9.35 4.92
C ALA A 195 -6.55 10.85 5.19
N SER A 196 -7.49 11.68 4.71
CA SER A 196 -7.52 13.12 4.98
C SER A 196 -8.11 13.47 6.36
N GLU A 197 -8.82 12.53 6.99
CA GLU A 197 -9.44 12.67 8.31
C GLU A 197 -8.56 12.14 9.46
N THR A 198 -7.37 11.60 9.17
CA THR A 198 -6.42 11.12 10.18
C THR A 198 -6.15 12.19 11.26
N PRO A 199 -6.32 11.88 12.55
CA PRO A 199 -6.05 12.82 13.64
C PRO A 199 -4.62 13.37 13.60
N GLU A 200 -4.47 14.64 14.01
CA GLU A 200 -3.19 15.35 14.10
C GLU A 200 -2.43 15.52 12.77
N LEU A 201 -3.02 15.16 11.63
CA LEU A 201 -2.39 15.28 10.32
C LEU A 201 -2.07 16.75 9.99
N ALA A 202 -0.85 17.00 9.52
CA ALA A 202 -0.40 18.35 9.19
C ALA A 202 -1.26 18.96 8.06
N PRO A 203 -1.67 20.25 8.15
CA PRO A 203 -2.61 20.84 7.17
C PRO A 203 -2.16 20.78 5.70
N ASN A 204 -0.85 20.75 5.44
CA ASN A 204 -0.33 20.57 4.08
C ASN A 204 -0.58 19.16 3.54
N LEU A 205 -0.47 18.12 4.38
CA LEU A 205 -0.70 16.73 3.96
C LEU A 205 -2.18 16.49 3.66
N VAL A 206 -3.08 17.07 4.47
CA VAL A 206 -4.52 17.13 4.17
C VAL A 206 -4.75 17.79 2.80
N GLN A 207 -4.09 18.91 2.53
CA GLN A 207 -4.20 19.61 1.25
C GLN A 207 -3.66 18.78 0.08
N ASP A 208 -2.52 18.10 0.23
CA ASP A 208 -1.92 17.25 -0.80
C ASP A 208 -2.87 16.09 -1.19
N ILE A 209 -3.54 15.47 -0.20
CA ILE A 209 -4.56 14.44 -0.42
C ILE A 209 -5.77 15.02 -1.18
N LEU A 210 -6.31 16.15 -0.73
CA LEU A 210 -7.48 16.78 -1.37
C LEU A 210 -7.18 17.23 -2.81
N GLN A 211 -5.96 17.67 -3.10
CA GLN A 211 -5.52 18.00 -4.46
C GLN A 211 -5.42 16.77 -5.36
N LEU A 212 -4.94 15.64 -4.82
CA LEU A 212 -4.94 14.36 -5.55
C LEU A 212 -6.36 13.88 -5.84
N ILE A 213 -7.28 13.95 -4.87
CA ILE A 213 -8.70 13.60 -5.07
C ILE A 213 -9.33 14.47 -6.15
N GLU A 214 -9.09 15.79 -6.13
CA GLU A 214 -9.59 16.70 -7.16
C GLU A 214 -9.04 16.33 -8.55
N LEU A 215 -7.74 16.02 -8.64
CA LEU A 215 -7.09 15.64 -9.89
C LEU A 215 -7.65 14.33 -10.49
N ILE A 216 -7.85 13.31 -9.66
CA ILE A 216 -8.43 12.01 -10.06
C ILE A 216 -9.90 12.18 -10.52
N THR A 217 -10.69 12.98 -9.80
CA THR A 217 -12.12 13.13 -10.07
C THR A 217 -12.44 14.02 -11.27
N ARG A 218 -11.57 14.98 -11.62
CA ARG A 218 -11.75 15.93 -12.75
C ARG A 218 -11.93 15.31 -14.15
N VAL A 219 -11.53 14.05 -14.36
CA VAL A 219 -11.47 13.42 -15.70
C VAL A 219 -12.54 12.34 -15.84
N SER A 220 -13.75 12.68 -15.37
CA SER A 220 -14.95 11.84 -15.31
C SER A 220 -16.09 12.42 -16.15
#